data_AF-A0A846BV97-F1
#
_entry.id   AF-A0A846BV97-F1
#
_cell.length_a   1.000
_cell.length_b   1.000
_cell.length_c   1.000
_cell.angle_alpha   90.00
_cell.angle_beta   90.00
_cell.angle_gamma   90.00
#
_symmetry.space_group_name_H-M   'P 1'
#
loop_
_entity.id
_entity.type
_entity.pdbx_description
1 polymer ?
#
loop_
_entity_poly.entity_id
_entity_poly.type
_entity_poly.pdbx_seq_one_letter_code
_entity_poly.pdbx_strand_id
1 'polypeptide(L)'
;MDQPGNKPKIFQDIRHAKRLRKTLLLLSEHPGETVPKASGNANKSQSIYRFWSNKKVKKTQILATHREGVVRRCVEAGVVLAIQDTTDLEYTTHEATKGLGYLNQTLQQGIKVHSCIAVSATGEPLGLLHQQTWTRKDRSGKKKERKKKPIQEKESYRWLQTLIGAEEGLAQKAKVIHVADREADIFELFAQKRCSNSELLIRGEYNRRVKEEMEYLLPMIEQGSILGTMTINLERNPKRSARQATLQIRGMKVTLEVPQNHPKPHNLQPVEINVLLVEETEKPADGSQPIRWLLLTTLPIDDFQQAWQCVEWYTYRWLIERFHFTLKSGCGVEKLQLQARERLEKALATYNILAWRLMWLTYQVRLNRDASCQVVFSPQEWKLLRRKFQPKNRSKKPPTLRQALIWIASLGGFLARSGDGEPGLKTLWRGLSTFYYLLEGSQLVSTS
;
A
#
# COMPACT_ATOMS: atom_id res chain seq x y z
N MET A 1 -15.51 -27.12 -22.42
CA MET A 1 -16.39 -27.57 -21.32
C MET A 1 -15.51 -27.85 -20.13
N ASP A 2 -15.23 -26.83 -19.31
CA ASP A 2 -14.50 -27.03 -18.06
C ASP A 2 -15.49 -27.49 -17.00
N GLN A 3 -15.26 -28.69 -16.47
CA GLN A 3 -15.94 -29.12 -15.26
C GLN A 3 -15.67 -28.11 -14.13
N PRO A 4 -16.65 -27.77 -13.28
CA PRO A 4 -16.45 -26.89 -12.14
C PRO A 4 -15.61 -27.63 -11.08
N GLY A 5 -14.30 -27.67 -11.32
CA GLY A 5 -13.29 -28.23 -10.44
C GLY A 5 -13.36 -27.53 -9.08
N ASN A 6 -13.56 -28.35 -8.05
CA ASN A 6 -13.67 -28.01 -6.64
C ASN A 6 -12.57 -27.03 -6.20
N LYS A 7 -12.85 -25.71 -6.25
CA LYS A 7 -11.93 -24.69 -5.71
C LYS A 7 -11.63 -25.04 -4.25
N PRO A 8 -10.36 -25.08 -3.81
CA PRO A 8 -10.03 -25.43 -2.45
C PRO A 8 -10.76 -24.48 -1.48
N LYS A 9 -11.52 -25.07 -0.54
CA LYS A 9 -12.28 -24.31 0.45
C LYS A 9 -11.31 -23.54 1.35
N ILE A 10 -11.22 -22.22 1.15
CA ILE A 10 -10.37 -21.31 1.96
C ILE A 10 -10.68 -21.47 3.46
N PHE A 11 -11.96 -21.50 3.80
CA PHE A 11 -12.43 -21.86 5.15
C PHE A 11 -13.00 -23.27 5.15
N GLN A 12 -12.62 -24.07 6.15
CA GLN A 12 -13.18 -25.41 6.36
C GLN A 12 -14.70 -25.35 6.65
N ASP A 13 -15.16 -24.31 7.35
CA ASP A 13 -16.57 -24.08 7.68
C ASP A 13 -17.12 -22.87 6.91
N ILE A 14 -18.19 -23.09 6.14
CA ILE A 14 -18.85 -22.05 5.34
C ILE A 14 -19.42 -20.91 6.18
N ARG A 15 -19.72 -21.15 7.47
CA ARG A 15 -20.17 -20.12 8.41
C ARG A 15 -19.09 -19.07 8.64
N HIS A 16 -17.80 -19.43 8.57
CA HIS A 16 -16.70 -18.46 8.67
C HIS A 16 -16.65 -17.54 7.44
N ALA A 17 -16.84 -18.07 6.24
CA ALA A 17 -16.92 -17.26 5.02
C ALA A 17 -18.12 -16.29 5.06
N LYS A 18 -19.30 -16.79 5.44
CA LYS A 18 -20.50 -15.95 5.63
C LYS A 18 -20.28 -14.88 6.70
N ARG A 19 -19.60 -15.22 7.80
CA ARG A 19 -19.27 -14.27 8.87
C ARG A 19 -18.30 -13.19 8.38
N LEU A 20 -17.21 -13.55 7.71
CA LEU A 20 -16.26 -12.58 7.16
C LEU A 20 -16.95 -11.60 6.21
N ARG A 21 -17.80 -12.08 5.29
CA ARG A 21 -18.58 -11.22 4.39
C ARG A 21 -19.45 -10.22 5.16
N LYS A 22 -20.19 -10.69 6.17
CA LYS A 22 -21.03 -9.80 7.01
C LYS A 22 -20.19 -8.79 7.79
N THR A 23 -19.05 -9.22 8.35
CA THR A 23 -18.12 -8.33 9.05
C THR A 23 -17.56 -7.25 8.11
N LEU A 24 -17.13 -7.62 6.90
CA LEU A 24 -16.61 -6.68 5.92
C LEU A 24 -17.67 -5.66 5.50
N LEU A 25 -18.92 -6.08 5.27
CA LEU A 25 -20.01 -5.16 4.93
C LEU A 25 -20.22 -4.13 6.05
N LEU A 26 -20.49 -4.59 7.28
CA LEU A 26 -20.74 -3.71 8.42
C LEU A 26 -19.58 -2.73 8.68
N LEU A 27 -18.34 -3.21 8.66
CA LEU A 27 -17.18 -2.35 8.90
C LEU A 27 -16.86 -1.43 7.71
N SER A 28 -17.28 -1.77 6.49
CA SER A 28 -17.08 -0.91 5.31
C SER A 28 -18.05 0.26 5.25
N GLU A 29 -19.23 0.11 5.86
CA GLU A 29 -20.23 1.16 5.97
C GLU A 29 -19.79 2.24 6.97
N HIS A 30 -19.04 1.83 8.01
CA HIS A 30 -18.59 2.70 9.09
C HIS A 30 -17.08 2.52 9.38
N PRO A 31 -16.19 2.84 8.43
CA PRO A 31 -14.77 2.45 8.50
C PRO A 31 -14.03 3.00 9.71
N GLY A 32 -14.36 4.19 10.19
CA GLY A 32 -13.68 4.83 11.34
C GLY A 32 -14.32 4.57 12.70
N GLU A 33 -15.40 3.80 12.74
CA GLU A 33 -16.13 3.54 13.98
C GLU A 33 -15.58 2.32 14.73
N THR A 34 -15.85 2.29 16.04
CA THR A 34 -15.56 1.10 16.85
C THR A 34 -16.45 -0.07 16.42
N VAL A 35 -16.01 -1.31 16.67
CA VAL A 35 -16.81 -2.51 16.36
C VAL A 35 -18.23 -2.45 16.97
N PRO A 36 -18.43 -2.01 18.24
CA PRO A 36 -19.78 -1.83 18.79
C PRO A 36 -20.63 -0.82 18.05
N LYS A 37 -20.04 0.32 17.65
CA LYS A 37 -20.76 1.38 16.96
C LYS A 37 -21.11 0.97 15.51
N ALA A 38 -20.15 0.42 14.77
CA ALA A 38 -20.35 -0.04 13.39
C ALA A 38 -21.32 -1.22 13.28
N SER A 39 -21.44 -2.06 14.31
CA SER A 39 -22.33 -3.22 14.27
C SER A 39 -23.79 -2.87 14.61
N GLY A 40 -24.02 -1.76 15.32
CA GLY A 40 -25.33 -1.31 15.78
C GLY A 40 -25.97 -2.12 16.90
N ASN A 41 -25.45 -3.30 17.28
CA ASN A 41 -25.98 -4.06 18.42
C ASN A 41 -24.99 -5.09 19.01
N ALA A 42 -25.27 -5.53 20.24
CA ALA A 42 -24.42 -6.45 21.00
C ALA A 42 -24.20 -7.79 20.30
N ASN A 43 -25.24 -8.37 19.69
CA ASN A 43 -25.17 -9.67 19.02
C ASN A 43 -24.23 -9.65 17.81
N LYS A 44 -24.34 -8.61 16.96
CA LYS A 44 -23.46 -8.41 15.81
C LYS A 44 -22.03 -8.13 16.28
N SER A 45 -21.82 -7.27 17.27
CA SER A 45 -20.50 -7.02 17.87
C SER A 45 -19.83 -8.30 18.36
N GLN A 46 -20.54 -9.07 19.20
CA GLN A 46 -20.02 -10.30 19.78
C GLN A 46 -19.66 -11.31 18.69
N SER A 47 -20.42 -11.35 17.60
CA SER A 47 -20.13 -12.24 16.48
C SER A 47 -18.82 -11.89 15.73
N ILE A 48 -18.46 -10.61 15.65
CA ILE A 48 -17.19 -10.14 15.07
C ILE A 48 -16.04 -10.52 16.01
N TYR A 49 -16.18 -10.24 17.31
CA TYR A 49 -15.17 -10.64 18.30
C TYR A 49 -14.97 -12.16 18.37
N ARG A 50 -16.05 -12.94 18.31
CA ARG A 50 -16.00 -14.41 18.25
C ARG A 50 -15.32 -14.90 16.97
N PHE A 51 -15.49 -14.21 15.86
CA PHE A 51 -14.80 -14.56 14.62
C PHE A 51 -13.28 -14.39 14.76
N TRP A 52 -12.82 -13.25 15.31
CA TRP A 52 -11.39 -13.03 15.54
C TRP A 52 -10.82 -13.89 16.67
N SER A 53 -11.62 -14.31 17.66
CA SER A 53 -11.15 -15.22 18.71
C SER A 53 -11.14 -16.70 18.30
N ASN A 54 -11.76 -17.06 17.17
CA ASN A 54 -11.88 -18.44 16.74
C ASN A 54 -10.54 -19.04 16.27
N LYS A 55 -10.08 -20.10 16.94
CA LYS A 55 -8.83 -20.82 16.59
C LYS A 55 -8.87 -21.50 15.22
N LYS A 56 -10.07 -21.83 14.70
CA LYS A 56 -10.25 -22.42 13.36
C LYS A 56 -10.15 -21.39 12.22
N VAL A 57 -10.13 -20.10 12.54
CA VAL A 57 -9.97 -19.00 11.58
C VAL A 57 -8.52 -18.51 11.66
N LYS A 58 -7.78 -18.59 10.55
CA LYS A 58 -6.41 -18.08 10.44
C LYS A 58 -6.39 -16.75 9.66
N LYS A 59 -5.45 -15.86 9.99
CA LYS A 59 -5.25 -14.59 9.26
C LYS A 59 -4.98 -14.82 7.76
N THR A 60 -4.24 -15.88 7.43
CA THR A 60 -3.92 -16.26 6.05
C THR A 60 -5.17 -16.63 5.25
N GLN A 61 -6.15 -17.28 5.88
CA GLN A 61 -7.43 -17.60 5.23
C GLN A 61 -8.25 -16.34 4.95
N ILE A 62 -8.26 -15.37 5.87
CA ILE A 62 -8.92 -14.08 5.65
C ILE A 62 -8.32 -13.38 4.43
N LEU A 63 -6.99 -13.25 4.36
CA LEU A 63 -6.32 -12.62 3.21
C LEU A 63 -6.50 -13.42 1.91
N ALA A 64 -6.49 -14.75 1.97
CA ALA A 64 -6.70 -15.61 0.81
C ALA A 64 -8.06 -15.37 0.14
N THR A 65 -9.10 -14.98 0.89
CA THR A 65 -10.41 -14.63 0.28
C THR A 65 -10.35 -13.41 -0.63
N HIS A 66 -9.34 -12.55 -0.47
CA HIS A 66 -9.13 -11.38 -1.31
C HIS A 66 -8.16 -11.67 -2.47
N ARG A 67 -7.22 -12.61 -2.29
CA ARG A 67 -6.09 -12.86 -3.20
C ARG A 67 -6.51 -13.10 -4.65
N GLU A 68 -7.52 -13.93 -4.90
CA GLU A 68 -7.99 -14.21 -6.27
C GLU A 68 -8.39 -12.92 -7.01
N GLY A 69 -9.11 -12.03 -6.34
CA GLY A 69 -9.51 -10.74 -6.91
C GLY A 69 -8.34 -9.80 -7.15
N VAL A 70 -7.32 -9.80 -6.27
CA VAL A 70 -6.09 -9.02 -6.46
C VAL A 70 -5.33 -9.53 -7.69
N VAL A 71 -5.10 -10.84 -7.76
CA VAL A 71 -4.38 -11.47 -8.87
C VAL A 71 -5.07 -11.18 -10.20
N ARG A 72 -6.40 -11.29 -10.27
CA ARG A 72 -7.15 -10.97 -11.48
C ARG A 72 -6.93 -9.52 -11.93
N ARG A 73 -7.10 -8.54 -11.02
CA ARG A 73 -6.87 -7.13 -11.33
C ARG A 73 -5.43 -6.83 -11.75
N CYS A 74 -4.46 -7.50 -11.12
CA CYS A 74 -3.05 -7.40 -11.49
C CYS A 74 -2.77 -7.92 -12.90
N VAL A 75 -3.35 -9.05 -13.27
CA VAL A 75 -3.22 -9.61 -14.63
C VAL A 75 -3.90 -8.71 -15.66
N GLU A 76 -5.11 -8.22 -15.35
CA GLU A 76 -5.83 -7.25 -16.20
C GLU A 76 -5.03 -5.95 -16.41
N ALA A 77 -4.29 -5.49 -15.40
CA ALA A 77 -3.45 -4.29 -15.49
C ALA A 77 -2.16 -4.51 -16.31
N GLY A 78 -1.70 -5.75 -16.48
CA GLY A 78 -0.48 -6.11 -17.23
C GLY A 78 0.84 -5.75 -16.51
N VAL A 79 0.99 -4.51 -16.07
CA VAL A 79 2.16 -4.01 -15.32
C VAL A 79 1.73 -3.65 -13.89
N VAL A 80 2.42 -4.22 -12.91
CA VAL A 80 2.10 -4.11 -11.49
C VAL A 80 3.31 -3.62 -10.71
N LEU A 81 3.14 -2.51 -10.01
CA LEU A 81 4.07 -2.03 -9.00
C LEU A 81 3.76 -2.72 -7.67
N ALA A 82 4.65 -3.62 -7.24
CA ALA A 82 4.62 -4.30 -5.96
C ALA A 82 5.36 -3.46 -4.92
N ILE A 83 4.64 -2.51 -4.31
CA ILE A 83 5.19 -1.49 -3.42
C ILE A 83 5.30 -2.04 -2.01
N GLN A 84 6.49 -2.03 -1.44
CA GLN A 84 6.80 -2.60 -0.13
C GLN A 84 7.21 -1.55 0.89
N ASP A 85 6.73 -1.68 2.13
CA ASP A 85 7.10 -0.81 3.24
C ASP A 85 6.72 -1.42 4.60
N THR A 86 7.32 -0.92 5.68
CA THR A 86 7.09 -1.36 7.06
C THR A 86 6.41 -0.28 7.87
N THR A 87 5.39 -0.65 8.64
CA THR A 87 4.77 0.22 9.64
C THR A 87 4.66 -0.49 10.99
N ASP A 88 4.50 0.29 12.05
CA ASP A 88 4.32 -0.19 13.41
C ASP A 88 2.89 0.03 13.87
N LEU A 89 2.25 -0.98 14.43
CA LEU A 89 0.96 -0.83 15.10
C LEU A 89 1.20 -0.72 16.60
N GLU A 90 0.97 0.48 17.14
CA GLU A 90 1.21 0.77 18.56
C GLU A 90 -0.01 0.45 19.43
N TYR A 91 0.23 -0.25 20.53
CA TYR A 91 -0.77 -0.69 21.50
C TYR A 91 -0.28 -0.51 22.95
N THR A 92 0.63 0.43 23.19
CA THR A 92 1.29 0.66 24.49
C THR A 92 0.29 0.83 25.64
N THR A 93 -0.83 1.52 25.40
CA THR A 93 -1.87 1.79 26.40
C THR A 93 -2.88 0.65 26.57
N HIS A 94 -2.72 -0.47 25.86
CA HIS A 94 -3.65 -1.60 25.89
C HIS A 94 -3.13 -2.71 26.82
N GLU A 95 -3.07 -2.46 28.13
CA GLU A 95 -2.45 -3.32 29.14
C GLU A 95 -2.97 -4.77 29.18
N ALA A 96 -4.24 -4.95 28.83
CA ALA A 96 -4.88 -6.27 28.73
C ALA A 96 -4.44 -7.08 27.51
N THR A 97 -3.77 -6.47 26.53
CA THR A 97 -3.34 -7.12 25.29
C THR A 97 -2.06 -7.90 25.48
N LYS A 98 -2.14 -9.22 25.30
CA LYS A 98 -0.99 -10.12 25.43
C LYS A 98 -0.33 -10.45 24.09
N GLY A 99 0.96 -10.74 24.13
CA GLY A 99 1.76 -11.16 22.98
C GLY A 99 2.32 -10.02 22.11
N LEU A 100 2.31 -8.78 22.61
CA LEU A 100 2.98 -7.63 21.98
C LEU A 100 4.50 -7.72 22.16
N GLY A 101 5.25 -6.88 21.44
CA GLY A 101 6.67 -6.69 21.68
C GLY A 101 7.13 -5.27 21.31
N TYR A 102 8.43 -5.01 21.48
CA TYR A 102 8.98 -3.68 21.25
C TYR A 102 8.91 -3.26 19.78
N LEU A 103 8.49 -2.03 19.51
CA LEU A 103 8.41 -1.48 18.15
C LEU A 103 9.76 -0.91 17.68
N ASN A 104 10.42 -0.20 18.57
CA ASN A 104 11.64 0.55 18.35
C ASN A 104 12.49 0.49 19.63
N GLN A 105 13.53 1.33 19.74
CA GLN A 105 14.39 1.37 20.93
C GLN A 105 13.70 2.00 22.15
N THR A 106 12.43 2.41 22.03
CA THR A 106 11.64 2.99 23.12
C THR A 106 10.92 1.90 23.94
N LEU A 107 10.06 2.32 24.87
CA LEU A 107 9.18 1.41 25.63
C LEU A 107 7.87 1.08 24.88
N GLN A 108 7.66 1.64 23.70
CA GLN A 108 6.45 1.39 22.92
C GLN A 108 6.27 -0.09 22.58
N GLN A 109 5.08 -0.61 22.84
CA GLN A 109 4.70 -1.99 22.62
C GLN A 109 3.71 -2.08 21.45
N GLY A 110 3.88 -3.10 20.61
CA GLY A 110 3.05 -3.24 19.42
C GLY A 110 3.40 -4.43 18.55
N ILE A 111 3.01 -4.32 17.28
CA ILE A 111 3.24 -5.32 16.23
C ILE A 111 3.90 -4.61 15.04
N LYS A 112 5.00 -5.17 14.54
CA LYS A 112 5.58 -4.74 13.26
C LYS A 112 4.81 -5.34 12.11
N VAL A 113 4.55 -4.56 11.08
CA VAL A 113 3.79 -4.96 9.90
C VAL A 113 4.56 -4.55 8.66
N HIS A 114 4.94 -5.53 7.84
CA HIS A 114 5.55 -5.29 6.54
C HIS A 114 4.57 -5.70 5.46
N SER A 115 4.17 -4.75 4.61
CA SER A 115 3.12 -4.93 3.62
C SER A 115 3.69 -4.76 2.21
N CYS A 116 3.08 -5.46 1.26
CA CYS A 116 3.25 -5.24 -0.16
C CYS A 116 1.88 -5.01 -0.80
N ILE A 117 1.68 -3.83 -1.39
CA ILE A 117 0.47 -3.51 -2.13
C ILE A 117 0.75 -3.54 -3.64
N ALA A 118 -0.20 -4.03 -4.41
CA ALA A 118 -0.20 -3.92 -5.86
C ALA A 118 -0.80 -2.59 -6.29
N VAL A 119 -0.12 -1.92 -7.21
CA VAL A 119 -0.58 -0.71 -7.90
C VAL A 119 -0.39 -0.88 -9.39
N SER A 120 -1.29 -0.40 -10.23
CA SER A 120 -1.10 -0.39 -11.70
C SER A 120 0.02 0.58 -12.11
N ALA A 121 0.46 0.49 -13.37
CA ALA A 121 1.39 1.48 -13.95
C ALA A 121 0.83 2.92 -13.97
N THR A 122 -0.48 3.10 -13.78
CA THR A 122 -1.17 4.40 -13.75
C THR A 122 -1.53 4.87 -12.33
N GLY A 123 -1.07 4.16 -11.29
CA GLY A 123 -1.29 4.55 -9.89
C GLY A 123 -2.61 4.04 -9.28
N GLU A 124 -3.32 3.08 -9.90
CA GLU A 124 -4.53 2.49 -9.32
C GLU A 124 -4.18 1.44 -8.24
N PRO A 125 -4.72 1.54 -7.00
CA PRO A 125 -4.54 0.51 -5.99
C PRO A 125 -5.29 -0.79 -6.34
N LEU A 126 -4.54 -1.86 -6.63
CA LEU A 126 -5.09 -3.15 -7.07
C LEU A 126 -5.31 -4.13 -5.91
N GLY A 127 -4.65 -3.99 -4.77
CA GLY A 127 -4.87 -4.85 -3.61
C GLY A 127 -3.66 -5.08 -2.73
N LEU A 128 -3.84 -5.80 -1.63
CA LEU A 128 -2.72 -6.30 -0.83
C LEU A 128 -2.18 -7.59 -1.45
N LEU A 129 -0.89 -7.62 -1.78
CA LEU A 129 -0.23 -8.81 -2.30
C LEU A 129 0.23 -9.73 -1.17
N HIS A 130 1.00 -9.19 -0.23
CA HIS A 130 1.57 -9.95 0.88
C HIS A 130 1.63 -9.06 2.12
N GLN A 131 1.42 -9.64 3.30
CA GLN A 131 1.78 -8.99 4.56
C GLN A 131 2.45 -9.97 5.52
N GLN A 132 3.44 -9.48 6.26
CA GLN A 132 4.11 -10.17 7.35
C GLN A 132 3.95 -9.39 8.64
N THR A 133 3.82 -10.10 9.76
CA THR A 133 3.72 -9.50 11.09
C THR A 133 4.63 -10.20 12.09
N TRP A 134 5.33 -9.42 12.91
CA TRP A 134 6.20 -9.95 13.96
C TRP A 134 6.27 -8.99 15.16
N THR A 135 6.89 -9.46 16.24
CA THR A 135 7.18 -8.67 17.43
C THR A 135 8.64 -8.84 17.82
N ARG A 136 9.24 -7.81 18.41
CA ARG A 136 10.60 -7.89 18.95
C ARG A 136 10.54 -8.21 20.43
N LYS A 137 11.33 -9.20 20.86
CA LYS A 137 11.50 -9.52 22.28
C LYS A 137 12.38 -8.48 22.99
N ASP A 138 13.39 -7.96 22.28
CA ASP A 138 14.37 -7.01 22.81
C ASP A 138 14.17 -5.62 22.21
N ARG A 139 14.46 -4.57 23.00
CA ARG A 139 14.39 -3.15 22.58
C ARG A 139 15.41 -2.80 21.51
N SER A 140 16.60 -3.37 21.62
CA SER A 140 17.72 -3.09 20.72
C SER A 140 18.30 -4.39 20.20
N GLY A 141 18.43 -4.49 18.87
CA GLY A 141 19.22 -5.55 18.27
C GLY A 141 20.70 -5.38 18.58
N LYS A 142 21.43 -6.50 18.67
CA LYS A 142 22.89 -6.48 18.86
C LYS A 142 23.59 -6.08 17.55
N LYS A 143 23.81 -4.77 17.36
CA LYS A 143 24.35 -4.16 16.11
C LYS A 143 25.64 -4.83 15.60
N LYS A 144 26.55 -5.23 16.50
CA LYS A 144 27.81 -5.90 16.17
C LYS A 144 27.61 -7.33 15.62
N GLU A 145 26.62 -8.06 16.12
CA GLU A 145 26.34 -9.45 15.69
C GLU A 145 25.59 -9.50 14.35
N ARG A 146 24.84 -8.45 14.00
CA ARG A 146 24.05 -8.40 12.74
C ARG A 146 24.91 -8.65 11.50
N LYS A 147 26.17 -8.17 11.46
CA LYS A 147 27.06 -8.37 10.30
C LYS A 147 27.48 -9.83 10.10
N LYS A 148 27.48 -10.62 11.19
CA LYS A 148 27.89 -12.04 11.17
C LYS A 148 26.75 -13.00 10.84
N LYS A 149 25.50 -12.54 10.96
CA LYS A 149 24.32 -13.38 10.70
C LYS A 149 24.01 -13.47 9.22
N PRO A 150 23.53 -14.62 8.72
CA PRO A 150 22.96 -14.72 7.37
C PRO A 150 21.67 -13.88 7.27
N ILE A 151 21.26 -13.51 6.05
CA ILE A 151 20.10 -12.63 5.84
C ILE A 151 18.82 -13.20 6.48
N GLN A 152 18.63 -14.52 6.43
CA GLN A 152 17.45 -15.25 6.93
C GLN A 152 17.19 -15.08 8.43
N GLU A 153 18.23 -14.77 9.21
CA GLU A 153 18.11 -14.52 10.65
C GLU A 153 17.89 -13.04 11.00
N LYS A 154 17.86 -12.16 9.99
CA LYS A 154 17.69 -10.71 10.15
C LYS A 154 16.26 -10.33 9.82
N GLU A 155 15.76 -9.30 10.49
CA GLU A 155 14.47 -8.70 10.11
C GLU A 155 14.44 -8.16 8.68
N SER A 156 15.60 -7.82 8.10
CA SER A 156 15.71 -7.41 6.70
C SER A 156 15.37 -8.54 5.72
N TYR A 157 15.31 -9.79 6.15
CA TYR A 157 14.83 -10.90 5.31
C TYR A 157 13.39 -10.72 4.83
N ARG A 158 12.60 -9.93 5.56
CA ARG A 158 11.21 -9.63 5.19
C ARG A 158 11.07 -9.11 3.76
N TRP A 159 12.04 -8.33 3.25
CA TRP A 159 12.03 -7.81 1.88
C TRP A 159 12.09 -8.94 0.85
N LEU A 160 12.95 -9.95 1.08
CA LEU A 160 13.08 -11.11 0.19
C LEU A 160 11.85 -12.02 0.27
N GLN A 161 11.35 -12.28 1.47
CA GLN A 161 10.14 -13.09 1.66
C GLN A 161 8.91 -12.44 1.03
N THR A 162 8.78 -11.11 1.19
CA THR A 162 7.68 -10.35 0.60
C THR A 162 7.78 -10.28 -0.91
N LEU A 163 8.98 -10.18 -1.48
CA LEU A 163 9.20 -10.31 -2.92
C LEU A 163 8.63 -11.64 -3.43
N ILE A 164 9.04 -12.76 -2.83
CA ILE A 164 8.59 -14.10 -3.23
C ILE A 164 7.07 -14.23 -3.13
N GLY A 165 6.47 -13.88 -1.99
CA GLY A 165 5.02 -14.01 -1.82
C GLY A 165 4.21 -12.98 -2.61
N ALA A 166 4.80 -11.86 -3.02
CA ALA A 166 4.13 -10.92 -3.93
C ALA A 166 3.96 -11.51 -5.33
N GLU A 167 4.94 -12.29 -5.81
CA GLU A 167 4.93 -12.98 -7.11
C GLU A 167 3.96 -14.18 -7.17
N GLU A 168 3.48 -14.70 -6.05
CA GLU A 168 2.61 -15.90 -5.99
C GLU A 168 1.33 -15.77 -6.85
N GLY A 169 1.28 -16.43 -8.00
CA GLY A 169 0.14 -16.35 -8.92
C GLY A 169 0.15 -15.14 -9.85
N LEU A 170 1.16 -14.27 -9.78
CA LEU A 170 1.46 -13.22 -10.76
C LEU A 170 2.64 -13.58 -11.67
N ALA A 171 3.57 -14.40 -11.18
CA ALA A 171 4.71 -14.89 -11.95
C ALA A 171 4.27 -15.35 -13.34
N GLN A 172 4.97 -14.85 -14.37
CA GLN A 172 4.71 -15.11 -15.80
C GLN A 172 3.35 -14.62 -16.35
N LYS A 173 2.48 -14.00 -15.53
CA LYS A 173 1.15 -13.52 -15.96
C LYS A 173 1.03 -11.99 -16.03
N ALA A 174 1.85 -11.28 -15.27
CA ALA A 174 1.93 -9.82 -15.26
C ALA A 174 3.36 -9.38 -14.97
N LYS A 175 3.84 -8.28 -15.56
CA LYS A 175 5.15 -7.70 -15.22
C LYS A 175 5.09 -7.14 -13.80
N VAL A 176 5.92 -7.65 -12.90
CA VAL A 176 5.95 -7.22 -11.48
C VAL A 176 7.18 -6.36 -11.26
N ILE A 177 7.01 -5.15 -10.73
CA ILE A 177 8.10 -4.23 -10.43
C ILE A 177 8.09 -4.00 -8.92
N HIS A 178 9.08 -4.53 -8.21
CA HIS A 178 9.20 -4.36 -6.76
C HIS A 178 9.76 -2.97 -6.45
N VAL A 179 8.92 -2.13 -5.83
CA VAL A 179 9.25 -0.75 -5.49
C VAL A 179 9.46 -0.62 -3.99
N ALA A 180 10.59 -0.09 -3.57
CA ALA A 180 10.88 0.12 -2.14
C ALA A 180 11.82 1.30 -1.88
N ASP A 181 11.82 1.79 -0.65
CA ASP A 181 12.70 2.87 -0.23
C ASP A 181 14.14 2.40 0.06
N ARG A 182 14.91 3.31 0.67
CA ARG A 182 16.30 3.13 1.06
C ARG A 182 16.55 1.98 2.02
N GLU A 183 15.56 1.57 2.81
CA GLU A 183 15.73 0.43 3.72
C GLU A 183 15.86 -0.91 2.96
N ALA A 184 15.35 -0.97 1.72
CA ALA A 184 15.46 -2.13 0.85
C ALA A 184 16.76 -2.17 0.03
N ASP A 185 17.65 -1.17 0.17
CA ASP A 185 18.97 -1.16 -0.46
C ASP A 185 19.89 -2.22 0.17
N ILE A 186 19.62 -3.49 -0.12
CA ILE A 186 20.26 -4.68 0.46
C ILE A 186 20.77 -5.55 -0.70
N PHE A 187 22.04 -5.94 -0.66
CA PHE A 187 22.66 -6.68 -1.77
C PHE A 187 21.94 -8.00 -2.07
N GLU A 188 21.54 -8.73 -1.02
CA GLU A 188 20.80 -9.98 -1.12
C GLU A 188 19.45 -9.83 -1.84
N LEU A 189 18.83 -8.63 -1.84
CA LEU A 189 17.62 -8.38 -2.60
C LEU A 189 17.91 -8.26 -4.10
N PHE A 190 18.99 -7.57 -4.49
CA PHE A 190 19.41 -7.48 -5.89
C PHE A 190 19.85 -8.84 -6.45
N ALA A 191 20.56 -9.62 -5.64
CA ALA A 191 21.05 -10.96 -5.98
C ALA A 191 19.97 -12.07 -5.91
N GLN A 192 18.79 -11.78 -5.35
CA GLN A 192 17.69 -12.73 -5.27
C GLN A 192 17.25 -13.15 -6.68
N LYS A 193 17.21 -14.46 -6.95
CA LYS A 193 16.62 -14.97 -8.19
C LYS A 193 15.15 -14.58 -8.28
N ARG A 194 14.74 -14.08 -9.45
CA ARG A 194 13.40 -13.57 -9.76
C ARG A 194 12.86 -14.23 -11.02
N CYS A 195 11.54 -14.16 -11.22
CA CYS A 195 10.93 -14.51 -12.50
C CYS A 195 11.43 -13.57 -13.62
N SER A 196 11.42 -14.03 -14.87
CA SER A 196 11.88 -13.23 -16.03
C SER A 196 11.10 -11.93 -16.25
N ASN A 197 9.87 -11.86 -15.73
CA ASN A 197 9.00 -10.69 -15.77
C ASN A 197 8.96 -9.92 -14.44
N SER A 198 9.95 -10.11 -13.57
CA SER A 198 10.06 -9.47 -12.26
C SER A 198 11.30 -8.57 -12.17
N GLU A 199 11.05 -7.31 -11.83
CA GLU A 199 12.01 -6.23 -11.87
C GLU A 199 12.11 -5.54 -10.50
N LEU A 200 13.23 -4.86 -10.26
CA LEU A 200 13.46 -4.06 -9.06
C LEU A 200 13.49 -2.58 -9.40
N LEU A 201 12.95 -1.75 -8.50
CA LEU A 201 13.07 -0.28 -8.53
C LEU A 201 13.21 0.22 -7.08
N ILE A 202 14.45 0.32 -6.62
CA ILE A 202 14.80 0.53 -5.22
C ILE A 202 15.54 1.84 -5.08
N ARG A 203 15.21 2.65 -4.07
CA ARG A 203 16.00 3.86 -3.80
C ARG A 203 17.31 3.49 -3.13
N GLY A 204 18.41 3.92 -3.71
CA GLY A 204 19.75 3.73 -3.16
C GLY A 204 19.98 4.59 -1.90
N GLU A 205 20.67 3.99 -0.94
CA GLU A 205 21.17 4.60 0.30
C GLU A 205 22.70 4.59 0.33
N TYR A 206 23.33 3.55 -0.21
CA TYR A 206 24.77 3.33 -0.06
C TYR A 206 25.56 3.70 -1.32
N ASN A 207 26.75 4.28 -1.10
CA ASN A 207 27.79 4.34 -2.13
C ASN A 207 28.42 2.94 -2.28
N ARG A 208 27.76 2.08 -3.06
CA ARG A 208 28.15 0.68 -3.23
C ARG A 208 29.46 0.56 -4.00
N ARG A 209 30.21 -0.52 -3.75
CA ARG A 209 31.32 -0.90 -4.63
C ARG A 209 30.77 -1.46 -5.93
N VAL A 210 31.47 -1.18 -7.01
CA VAL A 210 31.13 -1.55 -8.38
C VAL A 210 32.38 -2.06 -9.09
N LYS A 211 32.25 -2.87 -10.15
CA LYS A 211 33.40 -3.47 -10.86
C LYS A 211 34.17 -2.50 -11.74
N GLU A 212 33.53 -1.40 -12.10
CA GLU A 212 34.01 -0.43 -13.06
C GLU A 212 35.13 0.45 -12.47
N GLU A 213 35.78 1.24 -13.32
CA GLU A 213 37.04 1.95 -13.05
C GLU A 213 37.05 2.78 -11.76
N MET A 214 35.92 3.40 -11.41
CA MET A 214 35.81 4.30 -10.25
C MET A 214 35.62 3.59 -8.91
N GLU A 215 35.51 2.25 -8.90
CA GLU A 215 35.28 1.36 -7.75
C GLU A 215 34.00 1.61 -6.92
N TYR A 216 33.39 2.78 -7.01
CA TYR A 216 32.24 3.21 -6.23
C TYR A 216 31.15 3.84 -7.10
N LEU A 217 29.91 3.58 -6.70
CA LEU A 217 28.71 3.93 -7.45
C LEU A 217 28.49 5.44 -7.62
N LEU A 218 28.57 6.22 -6.53
CA LEU A 218 28.22 7.63 -6.54
C LEU A 218 29.12 8.47 -7.46
N PRO A 219 30.47 8.39 -7.35
CA PRO A 219 31.35 9.13 -8.27
C PRO A 219 31.11 8.75 -9.74
N MET A 220 30.77 7.48 -10.01
CA MET A 220 30.52 7.01 -11.36
C MET A 220 29.25 7.61 -11.97
N ILE A 221 28.12 7.55 -11.25
CA ILE A 221 26.83 8.05 -11.76
C ILE A 221 26.78 9.58 -11.85
N GLU A 222 27.52 10.29 -11.00
CA GLU A 222 27.69 11.75 -11.10
C GLU A 222 28.37 12.16 -12.43
N GLN A 223 29.20 11.28 -12.99
CA GLN A 223 29.85 11.46 -14.29
C GLN A 223 29.11 10.76 -15.44
N GLY A 224 28.04 10.02 -15.13
CA GLY A 224 27.24 9.30 -16.12
C GLY A 224 26.54 10.22 -17.11
N SER A 225 26.21 9.69 -18.28
CA SER A 225 25.54 10.45 -19.35
C SER A 225 24.18 10.99 -18.88
N ILE A 226 23.91 12.25 -19.23
CA ILE A 226 22.59 12.85 -19.05
C ILE A 226 21.66 12.22 -20.08
N LEU A 227 20.64 11.51 -19.60
CA LEU A 227 19.59 10.95 -20.46
C LEU A 227 18.56 12.02 -20.85
N GLY A 228 18.32 13.00 -19.97
CA GLY A 228 17.46 14.14 -20.28
C GLY A 228 17.07 14.96 -19.06
N THR A 229 16.16 15.91 -19.28
CA THR A 229 15.70 16.87 -18.28
C THR A 229 14.17 16.95 -18.32
N MET A 230 13.52 17.07 -17.15
CA MET A 230 12.07 17.24 -17.01
C MET A 230 11.74 18.33 -16.00
N THR A 231 10.82 19.23 -16.33
CA THR A 231 10.28 20.19 -15.38
C THR A 231 8.95 19.69 -14.81
N ILE A 232 8.86 19.61 -13.47
CA ILE A 232 7.65 19.19 -12.77
C ILE A 232 7.08 20.30 -11.90
N ASN A 233 5.75 20.30 -11.75
CA ASN A 233 5.05 21.12 -10.78
C ASN A 233 4.96 20.38 -9.45
N LEU A 234 5.55 20.96 -8.42
CA LEU A 234 5.54 20.43 -7.07
C LEU A 234 4.45 21.12 -6.27
N GLU A 235 3.47 20.36 -5.79
CA GLU A 235 2.40 20.89 -4.96
C GLU A 235 2.92 21.44 -3.62
N ARG A 236 2.14 22.37 -3.05
CA ARG A 236 2.35 22.88 -1.70
C ARG A 236 2.25 21.75 -0.68
N ASN A 237 3.14 21.77 0.31
CA ASN A 237 2.99 20.98 1.53
C ASN A 237 3.24 21.87 2.77
N PRO A 238 3.10 21.38 4.02
CA PRO A 238 3.29 22.20 5.22
C PRO A 238 4.68 22.86 5.35
N LYS A 239 5.70 22.34 4.64
CA LYS A 239 7.09 22.78 4.73
C LYS A 239 7.59 23.51 3.47
N ARG A 240 6.82 23.49 2.38
CA ARG A 240 7.25 24.00 1.06
C ARG A 240 6.07 24.58 0.30
N SER A 241 6.25 25.77 -0.25
CA SER A 241 5.31 26.36 -1.21
C SER A 241 5.20 25.51 -2.49
N ALA A 242 4.14 25.72 -3.26
CA ALA A 242 4.09 25.16 -4.59
C ALA A 242 5.20 25.81 -5.44
N ARG A 243 5.93 25.01 -6.21
CA ARG A 243 7.03 25.50 -7.07
C ARG A 243 7.25 24.59 -8.26
N GLN A 244 7.96 25.08 -9.27
CA GLN A 244 8.51 24.24 -10.33
C GLN A 244 9.88 23.69 -9.92
N ALA A 245 10.22 22.53 -10.46
CA ALA A 245 11.52 21.90 -10.30
C ALA A 245 11.96 21.32 -11.64
N THR A 246 13.17 21.69 -12.07
CA THR A 246 13.80 21.12 -13.26
C THR A 246 14.73 19.99 -12.81
N LEU A 247 14.40 18.77 -13.19
CA LEU A 247 15.11 17.55 -12.84
C LEU A 247 15.98 17.09 -14.01
N GLN A 248 17.28 16.95 -13.78
CA GLN A 248 18.19 16.25 -14.68
C GLN A 248 18.28 14.77 -14.28
N ILE A 249 18.31 13.89 -15.28
CA ILE A 249 18.39 12.45 -15.08
C ILE A 249 19.66 11.95 -15.75
N ARG A 250 20.56 11.39 -14.93
CA ARG A 250 21.70 10.61 -15.41
C ARG A 250 21.37 9.13 -15.30
N GLY A 251 21.85 8.36 -16.25
CA GLY A 251 21.64 6.92 -16.26
C GLY A 251 22.89 6.17 -16.70
N MET A 252 23.15 5.03 -16.07
CA MET A 252 24.18 4.11 -16.52
C MET A 252 23.91 2.69 -16.03
N LYS A 253 24.59 1.73 -16.66
CA LYS A 253 24.64 0.34 -16.26
C LYS A 253 25.91 0.09 -15.44
N VAL A 254 25.78 -0.62 -14.33
CA VAL A 254 26.91 -0.97 -13.44
C VAL A 254 26.77 -2.40 -12.93
N THR A 255 27.89 -2.99 -12.50
CA THR A 255 27.91 -4.28 -11.81
C THR A 255 28.21 -4.07 -10.34
N LEU A 256 27.19 -4.22 -9.49
CA LEU A 256 27.35 -4.15 -8.03
C LEU A 256 28.21 -5.31 -7.53
N GLU A 257 29.26 -4.97 -6.78
CA GLU A 257 30.14 -5.96 -6.15
C GLU A 257 29.51 -6.59 -4.91
N VAL A 258 29.86 -7.85 -4.65
CA VAL A 258 29.46 -8.54 -3.41
C VAL A 258 30.09 -7.79 -2.22
N PRO A 259 29.32 -7.41 -1.18
CA PRO A 259 29.89 -6.69 -0.05
C PRO A 259 31.02 -7.50 0.61
N GLN A 260 32.21 -6.91 0.78
CA GLN A 260 33.38 -7.59 1.35
C GLN A 260 33.10 -8.22 2.73
N ASN A 261 32.29 -7.55 3.55
CA ASN A 261 31.92 -7.99 4.90
C ASN A 261 30.68 -8.90 4.92
N HIS A 262 30.24 -9.42 3.78
CA HIS A 262 29.14 -10.37 3.71
C HIS A 262 29.58 -11.69 4.38
N PRO A 263 28.75 -12.34 5.20
CA PRO A 263 29.15 -13.55 5.94
C PRO A 263 29.39 -14.78 5.06
N LYS A 264 28.84 -14.80 3.84
CA LYS A 264 28.98 -15.90 2.87
C LYS A 264 29.16 -15.34 1.44
N PRO A 265 30.27 -14.65 1.15
CA PRO A 265 30.43 -13.94 -0.12
C PRO A 265 30.59 -14.90 -1.31
N HIS A 266 31.22 -16.06 -1.11
CA HIS A 266 31.43 -17.08 -2.14
C HIS A 266 30.15 -17.70 -2.72
N ASN A 267 29.01 -17.54 -2.05
CA ASN A 267 27.71 -18.05 -2.49
C ASN A 267 26.94 -17.02 -3.34
N LEU A 268 27.50 -15.83 -3.52
CA LEU A 268 26.88 -14.74 -4.25
C LEU A 268 27.76 -14.34 -5.43
N GLN A 269 27.13 -13.76 -6.45
CA GLN A 269 27.80 -13.21 -7.60
C GLN A 269 27.49 -11.71 -7.69
N PRO A 270 28.42 -10.91 -8.23
CA PRO A 270 28.16 -9.53 -8.59
C PRO A 270 26.91 -9.41 -9.48
N VAL A 271 26.16 -8.32 -9.35
CA VAL A 271 24.85 -8.15 -9.99
C VAL A 271 24.87 -6.94 -10.89
N GLU A 272 24.62 -7.14 -12.19
CA GLU A 272 24.41 -6.06 -13.14
C GLU A 272 23.05 -5.38 -12.88
N ILE A 273 23.05 -4.06 -12.77
CA ILE A 273 21.85 -3.24 -12.63
C ILE A 273 22.00 -1.94 -13.41
N ASN A 274 20.87 -1.29 -13.63
CA ASN A 274 20.80 0.08 -14.10
C ASN A 274 20.65 1.04 -12.90
N VAL A 275 21.21 2.23 -13.04
CA VAL A 275 21.26 3.25 -11.99
C VAL A 275 20.80 4.56 -12.59
N LEU A 276 19.88 5.23 -11.91
CA LEU A 276 19.44 6.57 -12.25
C LEU A 276 19.78 7.53 -11.11
N LEU A 277 20.38 8.67 -11.45
CA LEU A 277 20.51 9.81 -10.56
C LEU A 277 19.61 10.93 -11.06
N VAL A 278 18.59 11.24 -10.26
CA VAL A 278 17.58 12.27 -10.55
C VAL A 278 17.82 13.43 -9.61
N GLU A 279 18.16 14.58 -10.16
CA GLU A 279 18.58 15.74 -9.38
C GLU A 279 17.94 17.03 -9.86
N GLU A 280 17.53 17.89 -8.93
CA GLU A 280 17.27 19.30 -9.26
C GLU A 280 18.57 19.96 -9.71
N THR A 281 18.55 20.56 -10.90
CA THR A 281 19.72 21.23 -11.50
C THR A 281 20.12 22.49 -10.74
N GLU A 282 19.14 23.14 -10.11
CA GLU A 282 19.31 24.39 -9.39
C GLU A 282 18.81 24.25 -7.96
N LYS A 283 19.49 24.92 -7.02
CA LYS A 283 19.05 24.98 -5.63
C LYS A 283 17.71 25.74 -5.56
N PRO A 284 16.70 25.22 -4.85
CA PRO A 284 15.42 25.89 -4.73
C PRO A 284 15.54 27.29 -4.12
N ALA A 285 14.92 28.28 -4.76
CA ALA A 285 14.89 29.67 -4.28
C ALA A 285 14.19 29.82 -2.91
N ASP A 286 13.29 28.90 -2.57
CA ASP A 286 12.60 28.86 -1.27
C ASP A 286 13.45 28.25 -0.14
N GLY A 287 14.71 27.90 -0.42
CA GLY A 287 15.62 27.27 0.55
C GLY A 287 15.29 25.81 0.86
N SER A 288 14.31 25.21 0.19
CA SER A 288 14.01 23.78 0.35
C SER A 288 15.17 22.90 -0.10
N GLN A 289 15.27 21.71 0.49
CA GLN A 289 16.26 20.72 0.08
C GLN A 289 15.99 20.29 -1.37
N PRO A 290 17.00 20.29 -2.25
CA PRO A 290 16.82 19.89 -3.63
C PRO A 290 16.39 18.43 -3.74
N ILE A 291 15.61 18.11 -4.76
CA ILE A 291 15.28 16.70 -5.06
C ILE A 291 16.57 16.02 -5.50
N ARG A 292 16.93 14.93 -4.82
CA ARG A 292 18.01 14.03 -5.21
C ARG A 292 17.63 12.58 -4.92
N TRP A 293 17.36 11.82 -5.97
CA TRP A 293 17.06 10.39 -5.90
C TRP A 293 18.11 9.60 -6.66
N LEU A 294 18.77 8.68 -5.94
CA LEU A 294 19.51 7.58 -6.54
C LEU A 294 18.54 6.38 -6.62
N LEU A 295 18.24 5.90 -7.82
CA LEU A 295 17.37 4.75 -8.04
C LEU A 295 18.19 3.61 -8.66
N LEU A 296 18.09 2.43 -8.06
CA LEU A 296 18.72 1.19 -8.49
C LEU A 296 17.63 0.31 -9.10
N THR A 297 17.78 -0.06 -10.37
CA THR A 297 16.73 -0.77 -11.09
C THR A 297 17.28 -1.86 -12.01
N THR A 298 16.47 -2.88 -12.26
CA THR A 298 16.75 -3.88 -13.31
C THR A 298 15.95 -3.62 -14.59
N LEU A 299 15.07 -2.61 -14.56
CA LEU A 299 14.36 -2.13 -15.75
C LEU A 299 15.33 -1.54 -16.76
N PRO A 300 15.05 -1.65 -18.07
CA PRO A 300 15.82 -0.97 -19.10
C PRO A 300 15.71 0.55 -18.93
N ILE A 301 16.79 1.26 -19.29
CA ILE A 301 16.94 2.72 -19.24
C ILE A 301 17.63 3.26 -20.49
N ASP A 302 17.40 2.60 -21.63
CA ASP A 302 18.12 2.82 -22.89
C ASP A 302 17.86 4.23 -23.45
N ASP A 303 16.75 4.84 -23.07
CA ASP A 303 16.34 6.18 -23.46
C ASP A 303 15.74 6.98 -22.28
N PHE A 304 15.52 8.27 -22.52
CA PHE A 304 14.93 9.18 -21.55
C PHE A 304 13.52 8.77 -21.10
N GLN A 305 12.70 8.22 -22.01
CA GLN A 305 11.33 7.85 -21.71
C GLN A 305 11.28 6.69 -20.72
N GLN A 306 12.13 5.67 -20.92
CA GLN A 306 12.28 4.54 -20.01
C GLN A 306 12.81 4.98 -18.64
N ALA A 307 13.82 5.86 -18.63
CA ALA A 307 14.35 6.42 -17.40
C ALA A 307 13.29 7.23 -16.64
N TRP A 308 12.55 8.11 -17.32
CA TRP A 308 11.47 8.89 -16.72
C TRP A 308 10.34 8.00 -16.20
N GLN A 309 9.99 6.94 -16.91
CA GLN A 309 8.98 5.98 -16.46
C GLN A 309 9.36 5.34 -15.11
N CYS A 310 10.64 5.02 -14.89
CA CYS A 310 11.14 4.55 -13.60
C CYS A 310 10.96 5.62 -12.51
N VAL A 311 11.26 6.89 -12.81
CA VAL A 311 11.05 8.00 -11.87
C VAL A 311 9.57 8.14 -11.52
N GLU A 312 8.68 8.12 -12.51
CA GLU A 312 7.23 8.21 -12.33
C GLU A 312 6.70 7.05 -11.47
N TRP A 313 7.06 5.80 -11.79
CA TRP A 313 6.67 4.64 -10.98
C TRP A 313 7.19 4.73 -9.55
N TYR A 314 8.39 5.27 -9.34
CA TYR A 314 8.91 5.48 -7.99
C TYR A 314 8.08 6.51 -7.20
N THR A 315 7.48 7.52 -7.85
CA THR A 315 6.58 8.47 -7.16
C THR A 315 5.38 7.77 -6.51
N TYR A 316 4.90 6.67 -7.09
CA TYR A 316 3.79 5.89 -6.55
C TYR A 316 4.15 5.11 -5.28
N ARG A 317 5.43 5.01 -4.90
CA ARG A 317 5.83 4.38 -3.63
C ARG A 317 5.04 4.94 -2.44
N TRP A 318 4.75 6.23 -2.43
CA TRP A 318 3.97 6.89 -1.37
C TRP A 318 2.55 6.33 -1.16
N LEU A 319 2.01 5.57 -2.12
CA LEU A 319 0.70 4.93 -1.98
C LEU A 319 0.65 3.94 -0.81
N ILE A 320 1.74 3.25 -0.49
CA ILE A 320 1.75 2.35 0.67
C ILE A 320 1.66 3.11 2.00
N GLU A 321 2.21 4.32 2.06
CA GLU A 321 2.06 5.17 3.24
C GLU A 321 0.61 5.66 3.39
N ARG A 322 -0.06 5.93 2.26
CA ARG A 322 -1.51 6.20 2.24
C ARG A 322 -2.32 4.97 2.67
N PHE A 323 -1.87 3.75 2.34
CA PHE A 323 -2.46 2.51 2.83
C PHE A 323 -2.31 2.37 4.35
N HIS A 324 -1.11 2.56 4.88
CA HIS A 324 -0.85 2.54 6.31
C HIS A 324 -1.64 3.64 7.06
N PHE A 325 -1.73 4.84 6.50
CA PHE A 325 -2.57 5.92 7.04
C PHE A 325 -4.05 5.53 7.05
N THR A 326 -4.54 4.89 5.98
CA THR A 326 -5.93 4.41 5.91
C THR A 326 -6.19 3.34 6.97
N LEU A 327 -5.27 2.40 7.19
CA LEU A 327 -5.41 1.41 8.26
C LEU A 327 -5.45 2.06 9.65
N LYS A 328 -4.49 2.92 9.96
CA LYS A 328 -4.34 3.50 11.30
C LYS A 328 -5.37 4.56 11.62
N SER A 329 -5.46 5.59 10.77
CA SER A 329 -6.32 6.75 11.00
C SER A 329 -7.73 6.58 10.42
N GLY A 330 -7.85 5.87 9.30
CA GLY A 330 -9.15 5.62 8.66
C GLY A 330 -9.91 4.48 9.32
N CYS A 331 -9.28 3.31 9.47
CA CYS A 331 -9.86 2.11 10.05
C CYS A 331 -9.67 1.97 11.57
N GLY A 332 -8.85 2.82 12.18
CA GLY A 332 -8.67 2.83 13.63
C GLY A 332 -8.04 1.55 14.19
N VAL A 333 -7.20 0.82 13.43
CA VAL A 333 -6.71 -0.50 13.86
C VAL A 333 -5.90 -0.47 15.16
N GLU A 334 -5.25 0.65 15.47
CA GLU A 334 -4.51 0.87 16.73
C GLU A 334 -5.44 1.13 17.93
N LYS A 335 -6.72 1.46 17.68
CA LYS A 335 -7.73 1.66 18.72
C LYS A 335 -8.45 0.37 19.14
N LEU A 336 -8.12 -0.76 18.50
CA LEU A 336 -8.74 -2.05 18.81
C LEU A 336 -8.25 -2.59 20.16
N GLN A 337 -9.17 -2.80 21.09
CA GLN A 337 -8.89 -3.32 22.44
C GLN A 337 -8.96 -4.86 22.50
N LEU A 338 -8.41 -5.56 21.49
CA LEU A 338 -8.40 -7.02 21.46
C LEU A 338 -7.27 -7.56 22.34
N GLN A 339 -7.61 -8.34 23.37
CA GLN A 339 -6.69 -8.78 24.44
C GLN A 339 -5.59 -9.78 24.02
N ALA A 340 -5.44 -10.10 22.74
CA ALA A 340 -4.42 -11.02 22.26
C ALA A 340 -3.92 -10.64 20.86
N ARG A 341 -2.60 -10.69 20.66
CA ARG A 341 -1.94 -10.44 19.36
C ARG A 341 -2.59 -11.22 18.21
N GLU A 342 -2.88 -12.50 18.39
CA GLU A 342 -3.48 -13.33 17.32
C GLU A 342 -4.84 -12.77 16.86
N ARG A 343 -5.62 -12.20 17.77
CA ARG A 343 -6.91 -11.56 17.45
C ARG A 343 -6.69 -10.25 16.71
N LEU A 344 -5.70 -9.46 17.12
CA LEU A 344 -5.29 -8.24 16.40
C LEU A 344 -4.82 -8.56 14.98
N GLU A 345 -4.04 -9.63 14.77
CA GLU A 345 -3.59 -10.02 13.43
C GLU A 345 -4.75 -10.45 12.51
N LYS A 346 -5.78 -11.11 13.04
CA LYS A 346 -7.00 -11.45 12.28
C LYS A 346 -7.86 -10.22 11.99
N ALA A 347 -7.93 -9.28 12.93
CA ALA A 347 -8.58 -8.00 12.71
C ALA A 347 -7.84 -7.19 11.64
N LEU A 348 -6.51 -7.08 11.73
CA LEU A 348 -5.66 -6.46 10.73
C LEU A 348 -5.88 -7.06 9.33
N ALA A 349 -5.93 -8.40 9.21
CA ALA A 349 -6.24 -9.05 7.95
C ALA A 349 -7.60 -8.65 7.36
N THR A 350 -8.60 -8.43 8.23
CA THR A 350 -9.94 -7.95 7.84
C THR A 350 -9.86 -6.47 7.39
N TYR A 351 -9.17 -5.63 8.16
CA TYR A 351 -9.01 -4.21 7.87
C TYR A 351 -8.11 -3.91 6.68
N ASN A 352 -7.19 -4.80 6.31
CA ASN A 352 -6.43 -4.68 5.06
C ASN A 352 -7.36 -4.66 3.83
N ILE A 353 -8.39 -5.51 3.81
CA ILE A 353 -9.38 -5.57 2.73
C ILE A 353 -10.20 -4.27 2.69
N LEU A 354 -10.59 -3.77 3.86
CA LEU A 354 -11.34 -2.51 4.01
C LEU A 354 -10.50 -1.30 3.57
N ALA A 355 -9.26 -1.20 4.04
CA ALA A 355 -8.35 -0.11 3.72
C ALA A 355 -8.04 -0.07 2.21
N TRP A 356 -7.81 -1.22 1.58
CA TRP A 356 -7.70 -1.27 0.12
C TRP A 356 -8.95 -0.74 -0.57
N ARG A 357 -10.15 -1.16 -0.16
CA ARG A 357 -11.40 -0.69 -0.78
C ARG A 357 -11.55 0.82 -0.67
N LEU A 358 -11.26 1.40 0.50
CA LEU A 358 -11.30 2.85 0.71
C LEU A 358 -10.28 3.60 -0.15
N MET A 359 -9.07 3.04 -0.30
CA MET A 359 -8.08 3.56 -1.22
C MET A 359 -8.56 3.50 -2.66
N TRP A 360 -9.01 2.33 -3.12
CA TRP A 360 -9.54 2.15 -4.46
C TRP A 360 -10.64 3.17 -4.78
N LEU A 361 -11.64 3.33 -3.90
CA LEU A 361 -12.69 4.35 -4.06
C LEU A 361 -12.13 5.77 -4.24
N THR A 362 -11.08 6.13 -3.50
CA THR A 362 -10.47 7.46 -3.60
C THR A 362 -9.74 7.68 -4.92
N TYR A 363 -9.06 6.65 -5.43
CA TYR A 363 -8.32 6.74 -6.68
C TYR A 363 -9.22 6.62 -7.91
N GLN A 364 -10.37 5.95 -7.79
CA GLN A 364 -11.38 5.91 -8.86
C GLN A 364 -11.90 7.31 -9.24
N VAL A 365 -11.99 8.25 -8.29
CA VAL A 365 -12.31 9.66 -8.61
C VAL A 365 -11.31 10.28 -9.58
N ARG A 366 -10.04 9.89 -9.45
CA ARG A 366 -8.92 10.50 -10.18
C ARG A 366 -8.77 9.88 -11.56
N LEU A 367 -8.88 8.55 -11.62
CA LEU A 367 -8.58 7.73 -12.78
C LEU A 367 -9.80 7.48 -13.68
N ASN A 368 -10.99 7.28 -13.10
CA ASN A 368 -12.21 6.87 -13.83
C ASN A 368 -13.37 7.84 -13.56
N ARG A 369 -13.09 9.15 -13.61
CA ARG A 369 -14.01 10.21 -13.18
C ARG A 369 -15.37 10.21 -13.88
N ASP A 370 -15.39 9.87 -15.17
CA ASP A 370 -16.57 9.94 -16.03
C ASP A 370 -17.38 8.63 -16.08
N ALA A 371 -16.87 7.56 -15.47
CA ALA A 371 -17.60 6.30 -15.38
C ALA A 371 -18.94 6.48 -14.64
N SER A 372 -19.91 5.62 -14.90
CA SER A 372 -21.16 5.60 -14.14
C SER A 372 -20.88 5.29 -12.67
N CYS A 373 -21.51 6.00 -11.74
CA CYS A 373 -21.35 5.71 -10.31
C CYS A 373 -21.86 4.31 -9.92
N GLN A 374 -22.58 3.62 -10.81
CA GLN A 374 -23.11 2.27 -10.59
C GLN A 374 -22.03 1.20 -10.43
N VAL A 375 -20.79 1.50 -10.80
CA VAL A 375 -19.65 0.62 -10.49
C VAL A 375 -19.36 0.53 -8.99
N VAL A 376 -19.87 1.47 -8.19
CA VAL A 376 -19.73 1.51 -6.73
C VAL A 376 -21.08 1.48 -6.01
N PHE A 377 -22.03 2.29 -6.46
CA PHE A 377 -23.28 2.57 -5.75
C PHE A 377 -24.48 1.93 -6.45
N SER A 378 -25.28 1.20 -5.68
CA SER A 378 -26.57 0.67 -6.11
C SER A 378 -27.55 1.79 -6.52
N PRO A 379 -28.63 1.45 -7.26
CA PRO A 379 -29.67 2.41 -7.60
C PRO A 379 -30.29 3.14 -6.42
N GLN A 380 -30.44 2.50 -5.26
CA GLN A 380 -30.98 3.14 -4.06
C GLN A 380 -30.00 4.18 -3.52
N GLU A 381 -28.71 3.84 -3.47
CA GLU A 381 -27.68 4.68 -2.89
C GLU A 381 -27.45 5.98 -3.68
N TRP A 382 -27.25 5.89 -5.00
CA TRP A 382 -26.99 7.10 -5.79
C TRP A 382 -28.24 7.98 -5.93
N LYS A 383 -29.45 7.40 -5.91
CA LYS A 383 -30.70 8.16 -5.89
C LYS A 383 -30.86 8.93 -4.59
N LEU A 384 -30.49 8.33 -3.45
CA LEU A 384 -30.49 9.02 -2.16
C LEU A 384 -29.49 10.19 -2.15
N LEU A 385 -28.27 9.97 -2.65
CA LEU A 385 -27.29 11.05 -2.81
C LEU A 385 -27.82 12.19 -3.68
N ARG A 386 -28.44 11.87 -4.82
CA ARG A 386 -29.08 12.88 -5.69
C ARG A 386 -30.17 13.64 -4.96
N ARG A 387 -31.04 12.96 -4.21
CA ARG A 387 -32.10 13.61 -3.43
C ARG A 387 -31.52 14.56 -2.38
N LYS A 388 -30.39 14.20 -1.76
CA LYS A 388 -29.70 15.03 -0.75
C LYS A 388 -29.03 16.27 -1.34
N PHE A 389 -28.31 16.13 -2.45
CA PHE A 389 -27.46 17.19 -3.00
C PHE A 389 -28.08 17.98 -4.16
N GLN A 390 -29.04 17.38 -4.87
CA GLN A 390 -29.74 17.98 -5.99
C GLN A 390 -31.25 17.67 -5.92
N PRO A 391 -31.98 18.12 -4.88
CA PRO A 391 -33.37 17.74 -4.64
C PRO A 391 -34.34 18.12 -5.77
N LYS A 392 -34.01 19.17 -6.54
CA LYS A 392 -34.79 19.62 -7.71
C LYS A 392 -34.51 18.80 -8.98
N ASN A 393 -33.43 18.02 -9.02
CA ASN A 393 -33.04 17.24 -10.19
C ASN A 393 -33.86 15.94 -10.27
N ARG A 394 -34.69 15.80 -11.31
CA ARG A 394 -35.56 14.64 -11.56
C ARG A 394 -34.97 13.60 -12.52
N SER A 395 -33.72 13.78 -12.97
CA SER A 395 -33.08 12.85 -13.90
C SER A 395 -33.04 11.43 -13.32
N LYS A 396 -33.37 10.44 -14.15
CA LYS A 396 -33.27 9.01 -13.82
C LYS A 396 -31.91 8.40 -14.19
N LYS A 397 -31.04 9.15 -14.87
CA LYS A 397 -29.70 8.69 -15.26
C LYS A 397 -28.76 8.76 -14.06
N PRO A 398 -27.94 7.73 -13.80
CA PRO A 398 -26.96 7.76 -12.71
C PRO A 398 -25.97 8.93 -12.92
N PRO A 399 -25.49 9.58 -11.84
CA PRO A 399 -24.41 10.55 -11.94
C PRO A 399 -23.09 9.88 -12.34
N THR A 400 -22.09 10.68 -12.73
CA THR A 400 -20.72 10.19 -12.86
C THR A 400 -20.18 9.76 -11.50
N LEU A 401 -19.19 8.87 -11.52
CA LEU A 401 -18.52 8.36 -10.33
C LEU A 401 -17.86 9.49 -9.55
N ARG A 402 -17.21 10.43 -10.25
CA ARG A 402 -16.65 11.65 -9.63
C ARG A 402 -17.72 12.43 -8.88
N GLN A 403 -18.87 12.69 -9.51
CA GLN A 403 -19.94 13.45 -8.87
C GLN A 403 -20.48 12.76 -7.61
N ALA A 404 -20.71 11.45 -7.67
CA ALA A 404 -21.18 10.68 -6.52
C ALA A 404 -20.17 10.68 -5.37
N LEU A 405 -18.87 10.55 -5.67
CA LEU A 405 -17.82 10.55 -4.66
C LEU A 405 -17.54 11.95 -4.09
N ILE A 406 -17.73 13.02 -4.86
CA ILE A 406 -17.75 14.39 -4.32
C ILE A 406 -18.90 14.56 -3.33
N TRP A 407 -20.12 14.10 -3.65
CA TRP A 407 -21.24 14.13 -2.71
C TRP A 407 -20.95 13.37 -1.42
N ILE A 408 -20.39 12.17 -1.52
CA ILE A 408 -19.93 11.42 -0.34
C ILE A 408 -18.91 12.25 0.44
N ALA A 409 -17.85 12.75 -0.20
CA ALA A 409 -16.83 13.53 0.47
C ALA A 409 -17.40 14.80 1.14
N SER A 410 -18.40 15.44 0.54
CA SER A 410 -19.07 16.61 1.11
C SER A 410 -19.84 16.28 2.38
N LEU A 411 -20.45 15.08 2.48
CA LEU A 411 -20.99 14.60 3.76
C LEU A 411 -19.89 14.46 4.84
N GLY A 412 -18.65 14.22 4.43
CA GLY A 412 -17.48 14.15 5.31
C GLY A 412 -16.73 15.48 5.51
N GLY A 413 -17.29 16.60 5.03
CA GLY A 413 -16.75 17.95 5.21
C GLY A 413 -15.90 18.49 4.05
N PHE A 414 -15.92 17.86 2.88
CA PHE A 414 -15.30 18.43 1.67
C PHE A 414 -16.16 19.54 1.07
N LEU A 415 -15.63 20.76 1.00
CA LEU A 415 -16.38 21.94 0.54
C LEU A 415 -16.60 21.99 -0.97
N ALA A 416 -15.74 21.32 -1.76
CA ALA A 416 -15.82 21.27 -3.22
C ALA A 416 -15.86 22.67 -3.88
N ARG A 417 -15.08 23.62 -3.37
CA ARG A 417 -14.95 24.96 -3.97
C ARG A 417 -14.07 24.91 -5.22
N SER A 418 -14.18 25.92 -6.07
CA SER A 418 -13.28 26.10 -7.20
C SER A 418 -11.82 26.11 -6.72
N GLY A 419 -11.01 25.18 -7.24
CA GLY A 419 -9.60 25.03 -6.88
C GLY A 419 -9.30 24.08 -5.72
N ASP A 420 -10.29 23.52 -5.00
CA ASP A 420 -10.06 22.57 -3.90
C ASP A 420 -9.49 21.22 -4.38
N GLY A 421 -9.53 20.94 -5.69
CA GLY A 421 -9.05 19.69 -6.29
C GLY A 421 -9.99 18.50 -6.04
N GLU A 422 -9.41 17.30 -5.94
CA GLU A 422 -10.16 16.07 -5.67
C GLU A 422 -10.19 15.72 -4.17
N PRO A 423 -11.27 15.10 -3.66
CA PRO A 423 -11.40 14.79 -2.25
C PRO A 423 -10.30 13.85 -1.75
N GLY A 424 -9.89 14.08 -0.50
CA GLY A 424 -8.95 13.21 0.20
C GLY A 424 -9.61 11.97 0.80
N LEU A 425 -8.78 10.97 1.13
CA LEU A 425 -9.22 9.74 1.83
C LEU A 425 -10.07 10.05 3.08
N LYS A 426 -9.66 11.05 3.86
CA LYS A 426 -10.28 11.39 5.15
C LYS A 426 -11.71 11.90 5.01
N THR A 427 -11.98 12.74 4.02
CA THR A 427 -13.34 13.25 3.78
C THR A 427 -14.21 12.14 3.19
N LEU A 428 -13.66 11.28 2.33
CA LEU A 428 -14.41 10.16 1.76
C LEU A 428 -14.85 9.14 2.82
N TRP A 429 -13.97 8.65 3.68
CA TRP A 429 -14.38 7.64 4.66
C TRP A 429 -15.34 8.18 5.72
N ARG A 430 -15.22 9.47 6.09
CA ARG A 430 -16.19 10.14 6.97
C ARG A 430 -17.54 10.27 6.27
N GLY A 431 -17.50 10.67 5.01
CA GLY A 431 -18.65 10.78 4.14
C GLY A 431 -19.41 9.47 3.98
N LEU A 432 -18.69 8.36 3.82
CA LEU A 432 -19.29 7.02 3.76
C LEU A 432 -20.04 6.71 5.06
N SER A 433 -19.42 6.90 6.23
CA SER A 433 -20.11 6.71 7.51
C SER A 433 -21.40 7.53 7.61
N THR A 434 -21.34 8.82 7.28
CA THR A 434 -22.50 9.71 7.29
C THR A 434 -23.57 9.26 6.29
N PHE A 435 -23.16 8.83 5.11
CA PHE A 435 -24.06 8.37 4.06
C PHE A 435 -24.84 7.13 4.49
N TYR A 436 -24.18 6.14 5.10
CA TYR A 436 -24.88 4.92 5.52
C TYR A 436 -25.87 5.17 6.67
N TYR A 437 -25.61 6.11 7.57
CA TYR A 437 -26.63 6.55 8.54
C TYR A 437 -27.84 7.22 7.85
N LEU A 438 -27.62 8.01 6.81
CA LEU A 438 -28.72 8.59 6.01
C LEU A 438 -29.51 7.51 5.26
N LEU A 439 -28.81 6.50 4.73
CA LEU A 439 -29.42 5.37 4.02
C LEU A 439 -30.30 4.55 4.97
N GLU A 440 -29.80 4.23 6.16
CA GLU A 440 -30.56 3.53 7.20
C GLU A 440 -31.84 4.30 7.56
N GLY A 441 -31.74 5.61 7.82
CA GLY A 441 -32.91 6.45 8.09
C GLY A 441 -33.91 6.49 6.93
N SER A 442 -33.43 6.57 5.69
CA SER A 442 -34.30 6.55 4.50
C SER A 442 -35.02 5.21 4.32
N GLN A 443 -34.38 4.10 4.69
CA GLN A 443 -34.98 2.77 4.61
C GLN A 443 -36.11 2.62 5.62
N LEU A 444 -35.90 3.08 6.87
CA LEU A 444 -36.91 3.04 7.92
C LEU A 444 -38.21 3.77 7.51
N VAL A 445 -38.07 4.95 6.89
CA VAL A 445 -39.22 5.74 6.39
C VAL A 445 -39.90 5.11 5.17
N SER A 446 -39.19 4.28 4.40
CA SER A 446 -39.76 3.62 3.21
C SER A 446 -40.47 2.30 3.55
N THR A 447 -40.20 1.74 4.73
CA THR A 447 -40.81 0.50 5.23
C THR A 447 -41.98 0.74 6.20
N SER A 448 -42.15 1.96 6.67
CA SER A 448 -43.34 2.47 7.35
C SER A 448 -44.34 3.01 6.34
#